data_AF-A0A8K0D127-F1
#
_entry.id   AF-A0A8K0D127-F1
#
_cell.length_a   1.000
_cell.length_b   1.000
_cell.length_c   1.000
_cell.angle_alpha   90.00
_cell.angle_beta   90.00
_cell.angle_gamma   90.00
#
_symmetry.space_group_name_H-M   'P 1'
#
loop_
_entity.id
_entity.type
_entity.pdbx_description
1 polymer ?
#
loop_
_entity_poly.entity_id
_entity_poly.type
_entity_poly.pdbx_seq_one_letter_code
_entity_poly.pdbx_strand_id
1 'polypeptide(L)'
;MVEEETVKENKNGTEVPKIMEPSENDPCIEFKNQSSKTRFLQNTERRLREKSGLSRTGLYVCGALLLLLIVLFITVIVLAATWPTKPHHQQYPICNEPACLRAAAQVQEAMNSSVSPCKDVWAWACGGWLSKHSLPPDRSIWSMWKQLEVQ
;
A
#
# COMPACT_ATOMS: atom_id res chain seq x y z
N MET A 1 -22.13 -49.21 69.27
CA MET A 1 -20.67 -49.19 69.04
C MET A 1 -20.24 -47.74 69.25
N VAL A 2 -20.21 -47.31 70.52
CA VAL A 2 -19.03 -47.33 71.45
C VAL A 2 -18.12 -46.14 71.09
N GLU A 3 -18.36 -44.97 71.69
CA GLU A 3 -17.68 -44.30 72.85
C GLU A 3 -16.64 -43.28 72.33
N GLU A 4 -16.84 -41.96 72.51
CA GLU A 4 -16.41 -41.09 73.65
C GLU A 4 -14.88 -41.05 73.82
N GLU A 5 -14.17 -39.93 73.97
CA GLU A 5 -14.37 -38.82 74.91
C GLU A 5 -13.74 -37.48 74.45
N THR A 6 -14.26 -36.41 75.06
CA THR A 6 -13.75 -35.03 75.10
C THR A 6 -12.62 -34.86 76.13
N VAL A 7 -11.53 -34.11 75.85
CA VAL A 7 -10.73 -33.43 76.90
C VAL A 7 -10.12 -32.12 76.37
N LYS A 8 -10.22 -31.08 77.20
CA LYS A 8 -9.82 -29.68 77.00
C LYS A 8 -8.40 -29.38 77.52
N GLU A 9 -7.96 -28.14 77.28
CA GLU A 9 -7.01 -27.37 78.11
C GLU A 9 -5.51 -27.73 77.92
N ASN A 10 -4.52 -26.86 78.10
CA ASN A 10 -4.43 -25.48 78.54
C ASN A 10 -3.05 -24.91 78.11
N LYS A 11 -2.96 -23.59 78.28
CA LYS A 11 -1.87 -22.61 78.30
C LYS A 11 -0.39 -23.03 78.49
N ASN A 12 0.41 -22.02 78.12
CA ASN A 12 1.79 -21.67 78.54
C ASN A 12 2.88 -22.42 77.74
N GLY A 13 3.73 -21.77 76.94
CA GLY A 13 4.38 -20.47 77.12
C GLY A 13 5.80 -20.70 77.66
N THR A 14 6.79 -19.98 77.10
CA THR A 14 8.24 -19.93 77.43
C THR A 14 9.08 -20.87 76.53
N GLU A 15 10.07 -20.48 75.72
CA GLU A 15 10.91 -19.28 75.66
C GLU A 15 11.48 -19.07 74.24
N VAL A 16 11.79 -17.82 73.90
CA VAL A 16 12.19 -17.31 72.59
C VAL A 16 13.71 -17.37 72.41
N PRO A 17 14.23 -17.70 71.21
CA PRO A 17 15.43 -17.05 70.70
C PRO A 17 15.11 -16.12 69.53
N LYS A 18 15.50 -14.87 69.73
CA LYS A 18 15.35 -13.74 68.82
C LYS A 18 16.20 -13.97 67.58
N ILE A 19 15.59 -14.11 66.40
CA ILE A 19 16.29 -13.99 65.13
C ILE A 19 15.58 -12.92 64.32
N MET A 20 16.27 -11.78 64.22
CA MET A 20 16.22 -10.71 63.23
C MET A 20 15.02 -10.73 62.26
N GLU A 21 14.11 -9.77 62.39
CA GLU A 21 13.10 -9.47 61.36
C GLU A 21 13.76 -9.12 60.03
N PRO A 22 13.38 -9.77 58.92
CA PRO A 22 13.47 -9.18 57.60
C PRO A 22 12.18 -8.40 57.32
N SER A 23 12.39 -7.16 56.86
CA SER A 23 11.42 -6.16 56.37
C SER A 23 10.31 -6.74 55.48
N GLU A 24 9.20 -6.01 55.38
CA GLU A 24 7.97 -6.25 54.58
C GLU A 24 8.18 -6.45 53.06
N ASN A 25 9.41 -6.68 52.61
CA ASN A 25 9.77 -6.90 51.21
C ASN A 25 10.55 -8.22 51.04
N ASP A 26 9.86 -9.34 50.80
CA ASP A 26 10.44 -10.53 50.12
C ASP A 26 9.37 -11.40 49.41
N PRO A 27 9.73 -12.18 48.35
CA PRO A 27 9.14 -11.96 47.03
C PRO A 27 8.94 -13.27 46.21
N CYS A 28 7.74 -13.84 46.07
CA CYS A 28 7.51 -14.78 44.95
C CYS A 28 6.06 -14.84 44.44
N ILE A 29 5.88 -14.31 43.21
CA ILE A 29 4.82 -14.58 42.23
C ILE A 29 3.41 -14.08 42.57
N GLU A 30 3.25 -12.75 42.51
CA GLU A 30 1.99 -12.17 42.05
C GLU A 30 2.13 -11.90 40.53
N PHE A 31 1.49 -12.72 39.68
CA PHE A 31 1.34 -12.42 38.25
C PHE A 31 0.29 -11.32 38.09
N LYS A 32 0.66 -10.07 38.40
CA LYS A 32 -0.15 -8.92 38.01
C LYS A 32 0.10 -8.64 36.53
N ASN A 33 -0.82 -9.13 35.70
CA ASN A 33 -0.91 -8.82 34.28
C ASN A 33 -1.14 -7.31 34.07
N GLN A 34 -0.06 -6.53 34.13
CA GLN A 34 -0.06 -5.11 33.78
C GLN A 34 1.28 -4.71 33.13
N SER A 35 1.88 -5.67 32.41
CA SER A 35 3.22 -5.62 31.82
C SER A 35 3.26 -5.21 30.34
N SER A 36 2.34 -4.34 29.88
CA SER A 36 2.42 -3.81 28.50
C SER A 36 2.22 -2.30 28.37
N LYS A 37 1.97 -1.58 29.46
CA LYS A 37 2.26 -0.13 29.51
C LYS A 37 3.71 0.04 29.97
N THR A 38 4.61 -0.38 29.09
CA THR A 38 6.07 -0.39 29.23
C THR A 38 6.61 0.91 29.84
N ARG A 39 7.64 0.82 30.69
CA ARG A 39 8.48 1.94 31.18
C ARG A 39 8.80 2.98 30.10
N PHE A 40 8.83 2.55 28.84
CA PHE A 40 8.91 3.37 27.66
C PHE A 40 7.87 4.50 27.63
N LEU A 41 6.58 4.21 27.83
CA LEU A 41 5.51 5.22 27.86
C LEU A 41 5.73 6.23 29.00
N GLN A 42 6.17 5.76 30.17
CA GLN A 42 6.48 6.60 31.33
C GLN A 42 7.69 7.51 31.08
N ASN A 43 8.72 7.01 30.39
CA ASN A 43 9.88 7.78 29.97
C ASN A 43 9.54 8.77 28.85
N THR A 44 8.68 8.39 27.90
CA THR A 44 8.22 9.30 26.83
C THR A 44 7.34 10.41 27.38
N GLU A 45 6.47 10.16 28.36
CA GLU A 45 5.69 11.22 29.02
C GLU A 45 6.59 12.23 29.74
N ARG A 46 7.62 11.75 30.44
CA ARG A 46 8.61 12.61 31.11
C ARG A 46 9.37 13.48 30.10
N ARG A 47 9.79 12.90 28.97
CA ARG A 47 10.49 13.60 27.88
C ARG A 47 9.60 14.58 27.12
N LEU A 48 8.33 14.23 26.89
CA LEU A 48 7.34 15.12 26.26
C LEU A 48 7.06 16.33 27.16
N ARG A 49 6.95 16.11 28.48
CA ARG A 49 6.72 17.16 29.47
C ARG A 49 7.92 18.10 29.64
N GLU A 50 9.15 17.59 29.52
CA GLU A 50 10.37 18.40 29.50
C GLU A 50 10.53 19.25 28.23
N LYS A 51 10.12 18.73 27.06
CA LYS A 51 10.36 19.40 25.78
C LYS A 51 9.27 20.36 25.30
N SER A 52 8.01 20.12 25.66
CA SER A 52 6.90 20.81 24.99
C SER A 52 6.35 22.03 25.73
N GLY A 53 6.61 22.22 27.03
CA GLY A 53 6.15 23.40 27.81
C GLY A 53 4.64 23.71 27.71
N LEU A 54 3.87 22.79 27.14
CA LEU A 54 2.53 23.04 26.63
C LEU A 54 1.53 22.66 27.72
N SER A 55 0.60 23.57 28.01
CA SER A 55 -0.50 23.32 28.94
C SER A 55 -1.30 22.06 28.54
N ARG A 56 -2.01 21.44 29.49
CA ARG A 56 -2.89 20.28 29.24
C ARG A 56 -3.82 20.51 28.05
N THR A 57 -4.34 21.73 27.92
CA THR A 57 -5.17 22.16 26.78
C THR A 57 -4.39 22.15 25.45
N GLY A 58 -3.14 22.59 25.46
CA GLY A 58 -2.27 22.59 24.28
C GLY A 58 -1.93 21.17 23.80
N LEU A 59 -1.76 20.21 24.71
CA LEU A 59 -1.54 18.81 24.33
C LEU A 59 -2.75 18.23 23.56
N TYR A 60 -3.98 18.53 24.02
CA TYR A 60 -5.20 18.12 23.29
C TYR A 60 -5.33 18.83 21.95
N VAL A 61 -5.02 20.13 21.87
CA VAL A 61 -5.07 20.89 20.62
C VAL A 61 -4.04 20.37 19.62
N CYS A 62 -2.80 20.12 20.03
CA CYS A 62 -1.79 19.52 19.16
C CYS A 62 -2.18 18.10 18.74
N GLY A 63 -2.72 17.29 19.65
CA GLY A 63 -3.22 15.95 19.31
C GLY A 63 -4.33 15.99 18.27
N ALA A 64 -5.31 16.89 18.44
CA ALA A 64 -6.40 17.09 17.48
C ALA A 64 -5.90 17.57 16.12
N LEU A 65 -4.95 18.52 16.09
CA LEU A 65 -4.33 19.01 14.86
C LEU A 65 -3.55 17.91 14.13
N LEU A 66 -2.78 17.10 14.85
CA LEU A 66 -2.04 15.98 14.26
C LEU A 66 -3.00 14.93 13.69
N LEU A 67 -4.07 14.59 14.40
CA LEU A 67 -5.09 13.68 13.90
C LEU A 67 -5.76 14.22 12.64
N LEU A 68 -6.11 15.51 12.60
CA LEU A 68 -6.68 16.15 11.42
C LEU A 68 -5.73 16.08 10.23
N LEU A 69 -4.44 16.39 10.43
CA LEU A 69 -3.44 16.30 9.37
C LEU A 69 -3.26 14.88 8.85
N ILE A 70 -3.26 13.88 9.74
CA ILE A 70 -3.17 12.46 9.36
C ILE A 70 -4.40 12.05 8.55
N VAL A 71 -5.61 12.44 8.98
CA VAL A 71 -6.85 12.15 8.24
C VAL A 71 -6.79 12.79 6.86
N LEU A 72 -6.40 14.06 6.76
CA LEU A 72 -6.27 14.76 5.48
C LEU A 72 -5.25 14.03 4.58
N PHE A 73 -4.09 13.69 5.12
CA PHE A 73 -3.06 12.96 4.36
C PHE A 73 -3.56 11.60 3.86
N ILE A 74 -4.25 10.83 4.71
CA ILE A 74 -4.88 9.56 4.32
C ILE A 74 -5.91 9.79 3.21
N THR A 75 -6.76 10.83 3.30
CA THR A 75 -7.74 11.13 2.24
C THR A 75 -7.06 11.43 0.91
N VAL A 76 -5.95 12.19 0.90
CA VAL A 76 -5.20 12.50 -0.31
C VAL A 76 -4.55 11.24 -0.90
N ILE A 77 -3.99 10.36 -0.06
CA ILE A 77 -3.43 9.08 -0.52
C ILE A 77 -4.52 8.17 -1.09
N VAL A 78 -5.65 8.04 -0.41
CA VAL A 78 -6.77 7.22 -0.87
C VAL A 78 -7.31 7.76 -2.18
N LEU A 79 -7.46 9.08 -2.30
CA LEU A 79 -7.77 9.73 -3.57
C LEU A 79 -6.73 9.29 -4.58
N ALA A 80 -5.44 9.66 -4.43
CA ALA A 80 -4.34 9.33 -5.35
C ALA A 80 -4.30 7.86 -5.79
N ALA A 81 -4.45 6.92 -4.87
CA ALA A 81 -4.44 5.48 -5.15
C ALA A 81 -5.69 5.01 -5.91
N THR A 82 -6.81 5.71 -5.74
CA THR A 82 -8.05 5.46 -6.48
C THR A 82 -8.18 6.32 -7.73
N TRP A 83 -7.20 7.16 -8.10
CA TRP A 83 -7.23 7.85 -9.39
C TRP A 83 -7.18 6.79 -10.47
N PRO A 84 -8.25 6.62 -11.27
CA PRO A 84 -8.22 5.69 -12.36
C PRO A 84 -7.26 6.25 -13.41
N THR A 85 -6.04 5.72 -13.45
CA THR A 85 -5.19 5.84 -14.62
C THR A 85 -5.90 5.08 -15.73
N LYS A 86 -6.73 5.76 -16.52
CA LYS A 86 -7.40 5.11 -17.65
C LYS A 86 -6.29 4.68 -18.63
N PRO A 87 -5.99 3.38 -18.78
CA PRO A 87 -5.02 2.95 -19.78
C PRO A 87 -5.52 3.44 -21.13
N HIS A 88 -4.60 3.85 -22.02
CA HIS A 88 -4.91 4.40 -23.34
C HIS A 88 -5.96 3.52 -24.06
N HIS A 89 -5.85 2.18 -23.97
CA HIS A 89 -6.79 1.23 -24.57
C HIS A 89 -8.28 1.36 -24.13
N GLN A 90 -8.57 1.94 -22.96
CA GLN A 90 -9.93 2.19 -22.48
C GLN A 90 -10.50 3.54 -22.92
N GLN A 91 -9.67 4.41 -23.49
CA GLN A 91 -10.10 5.75 -23.94
C GLN A 91 -10.76 5.71 -25.33
N TYR A 92 -10.49 4.67 -26.12
CA TYR A 92 -11.04 4.50 -27.46
C TYR A 92 -11.56 3.05 -27.67
N PRO A 93 -12.85 2.86 -27.98
CA PRO A 93 -13.37 1.53 -28.27
C PRO A 93 -12.78 0.99 -29.58
N ILE A 94 -12.33 -0.26 -29.57
CA ILE A 94 -11.87 -0.95 -30.78
C ILE A 94 -13.08 -1.39 -31.62
N CYS A 95 -13.05 -1.09 -32.91
CA CYS A 95 -14.07 -1.53 -33.86
C CYS A 95 -13.95 -3.04 -34.15
N ASN A 96 -15.08 -3.74 -34.24
CA ASN A 96 -15.13 -5.15 -34.64
C ASN A 96 -15.99 -5.38 -35.91
N GLU A 97 -16.33 -4.30 -36.60
CA GLU A 97 -17.08 -4.37 -37.87
C GLU A 97 -16.16 -4.92 -38.98
N PRO A 98 -16.65 -5.80 -39.88
CA PRO A 98 -15.88 -6.31 -41.02
C PRO A 98 -15.21 -5.23 -41.87
N ALA A 99 -15.85 -4.08 -42.09
CA ALA A 99 -15.24 -2.98 -42.83
C ALA A 99 -13.99 -2.44 -42.13
N CYS A 100 -14.03 -2.32 -40.80
CA CYS A 100 -12.91 -1.85 -40.00
C CYS A 100 -11.77 -2.86 -39.99
N LEU A 101 -12.08 -4.15 -39.82
CA LEU A 101 -11.07 -5.21 -39.82
C LEU A 101 -10.37 -5.34 -41.18
N ARG A 102 -11.09 -5.19 -42.30
CA ARG A 102 -10.48 -5.17 -43.64
C ARG A 102 -9.55 -3.98 -43.82
N ALA A 103 -9.98 -2.78 -43.41
CA ALA A 103 -9.15 -1.58 -43.50
C ALA A 103 -7.89 -1.72 -42.62
N ALA A 104 -8.02 -2.23 -41.39
CA ALA A 104 -6.90 -2.47 -40.50
C ALA A 104 -5.90 -3.48 -41.09
N ALA A 105 -6.39 -4.56 -41.70
CA ALA A 105 -5.55 -5.56 -42.37
C ALA A 105 -4.78 -4.96 -43.56
N GLN A 106 -5.44 -4.13 -44.39
CA GLN A 106 -4.80 -3.44 -45.52
C GLN A 106 -3.68 -2.50 -45.04
N VAL A 107 -3.93 -1.72 -43.99
CA VAL A 107 -2.91 -0.84 -43.40
C VAL A 107 -1.75 -1.67 -42.85
N GLN A 108 -2.04 -2.76 -42.13
CA GLN A 108 -1.00 -3.63 -41.56
C GLN A 108 -0.15 -4.30 -42.63
N GLU A 109 -0.73 -4.64 -43.77
CA GLU A 109 0.00 -5.21 -44.90
C GLU A 109 0.94 -4.21 -45.59
N ALA A 110 0.57 -2.93 -45.60
CA ALA A 110 1.36 -1.85 -46.17
C ALA A 110 2.56 -1.44 -45.28
N MET A 111 2.47 -1.67 -43.96
CA MET A 111 3.51 -1.32 -43.01
C MET A 111 4.72 -2.28 -43.06
N ASN A 112 5.91 -1.74 -42.80
CA ASN A 112 7.15 -2.49 -42.62
C ASN A 112 7.59 -2.46 -41.15
N SER A 113 7.26 -3.51 -40.40
CA SER A 113 7.61 -3.66 -38.99
C SER A 113 9.12 -3.87 -38.71
N SER A 114 9.95 -4.05 -39.73
CA SER A 114 11.41 -4.14 -39.56
C SER A 114 12.07 -2.78 -39.36
N VAL A 115 11.37 -1.68 -39.69
CA VAL A 115 11.84 -0.31 -39.48
C VAL A 115 11.20 0.26 -38.21
N SER A 116 11.96 1.02 -37.40
CA SER A 116 11.40 1.68 -36.23
C SER A 116 10.62 2.94 -36.66
N PRO A 117 9.37 3.14 -36.20
CA PRO A 117 8.60 4.35 -36.50
C PRO A 117 9.26 5.63 -35.97
N CYS A 118 10.10 5.52 -34.93
CA CYS A 118 10.81 6.65 -34.35
C CYS A 118 12.02 7.10 -35.19
N LYS A 119 12.50 6.27 -36.11
CA LYS A 119 13.65 6.58 -36.97
C LYS A 119 13.23 7.02 -38.36
N ASP A 120 12.30 6.29 -38.96
CA ASP A 120 11.76 6.60 -40.28
C ASP A 120 10.30 6.14 -40.35
N VAL A 121 9.40 7.08 -40.05
CA VAL A 121 7.96 6.84 -40.08
C VAL A 121 7.46 6.51 -41.49
N TRP A 122 8.11 7.03 -42.53
CA TRP A 122 7.69 6.81 -43.91
C TRP A 122 8.02 5.39 -44.35
N ALA A 123 9.26 4.94 -44.10
CA ALA A 123 9.65 3.57 -44.41
C ALA A 123 8.90 2.55 -43.54
N TRP A 124 8.59 2.88 -42.28
CA TRP A 124 7.73 2.04 -41.43
C TRP A 124 6.28 1.98 -41.93
N ALA A 125 5.67 3.11 -42.32
CA ALA A 125 4.27 3.14 -42.72
C ALA A 125 4.03 2.61 -44.14
N CYS A 126 4.93 2.92 -45.08
CA CYS A 126 4.73 2.69 -46.53
C CYS A 126 5.71 1.67 -47.13
N GLY A 127 6.78 1.30 -46.42
CA GLY A 127 7.86 0.48 -46.98
C GLY A 127 7.41 -0.93 -47.39
N GLY A 128 6.40 -1.49 -46.71
CA GLY A 128 5.81 -2.78 -47.07
C GLY A 128 5.03 -2.70 -48.38
N TRP A 129 4.24 -1.64 -48.55
CA TRP A 129 3.51 -1.37 -49.80
C TRP A 129 4.46 -1.19 -50.98
N LEU A 130 5.51 -0.37 -50.81
CA LEU A 130 6.50 -0.10 -51.86
C LEU A 130 7.24 -1.36 -52.30
N SER A 131 7.51 -2.28 -51.37
CA SER A 131 8.17 -3.55 -51.67
C SER A 131 7.29 -4.50 -52.49
N LYS A 132 5.96 -4.40 -52.35
CA LYS A 132 4.98 -5.22 -53.08
C LYS A 132 4.52 -4.59 -54.41
N HIS A 133 4.69 -3.28 -54.55
CA HIS A 133 4.15 -2.51 -55.68
C HIS A 133 5.25 -1.68 -56.35
N SER A 134 6.01 -2.33 -57.24
CA SER A 134 7.00 -1.65 -58.08
C SER A 134 6.33 -0.81 -59.17
N LEU A 135 7.06 0.21 -59.65
CA LEU A 135 6.57 1.12 -60.70
C LEU A 135 6.30 0.35 -62.01
N PRO A 136 5.05 0.33 -62.50
CA PRO A 136 4.73 -0.27 -63.79
C PRO A 136 5.44 0.44 -64.95
N PRO A 137 5.81 -0.25 -66.05
CA PRO A 137 6.59 0.33 -67.14
C PRO A 137 5.85 1.42 -67.93
N ASP A 138 4.52 1.44 -67.88
CA ASP A 138 3.64 2.41 -68.53
C ASP A 138 3.39 3.68 -67.69
N ARG A 139 3.92 3.73 -66.46
CA ARG A 139 3.65 4.81 -65.50
C ARG A 139 4.95 5.42 -64.99
N SER A 140 4.96 6.75 -64.81
CA SER A 140 6.06 7.46 -64.16
C SER A 140 5.87 7.61 -62.64
N ILE A 141 4.64 7.42 -62.14
CA ILE A 141 4.28 7.53 -60.73
C ILE A 141 3.34 6.39 -60.36
N TRP A 142 3.63 5.73 -59.23
CA TRP A 142 2.77 4.71 -58.66
C TRP A 142 2.51 5.01 -57.19
N SER A 143 1.23 5.07 -56.82
CA SER A 143 0.79 5.33 -55.45
C SER A 143 -0.57 4.68 -55.23
N MET A 144 -0.97 4.54 -53.97
CA MET A 144 -2.28 3.97 -53.62
C MET A 144 -3.44 4.74 -54.28
N TRP A 145 -3.31 6.05 -54.46
CA TRP A 145 -4.30 6.85 -55.20
C TRP A 145 -4.40 6.45 -56.67
N LYS A 146 -3.26 6.21 -57.33
CA LYS A 146 -3.24 5.75 -58.72
C LYS A 146 -3.81 4.36 -58.90
N GLN A 147 -3.75 3.52 -57.88
CA GLN A 147 -4.37 2.20 -57.91
C GLN A 147 -5.91 2.29 -57.92
N LEU A 148 -6.49 3.26 -57.21
CA LEU A 148 -7.94 3.46 -57.15
C LEU A 148 -8.51 4.08 -58.42
N GLU A 149 -7.73 4.92 -59.13
CA GLU A 149 -8.14 5.48 -60.43
C GLU A 149 -8.29 4.43 -61.55
N VAL A 150 -7.74 3.22 -61.35
CA VAL A 150 -7.73 2.13 -62.33
C VAL A 150 -8.87 1.12 -62.07
N GLN A 151 -9.64 1.29 -60.99
CA GLN A 151 -10.85 0.50 -60.70
C GLN A 151 -12.11 1.21 -61.19
#